data_AF-R4ULY9-F1
#
_entry.id   AF-R4ULY9-F1
#
_cell.length_a   1.000
_cell.length_b   1.000
_cell.length_c   1.000
_cell.angle_alpha   90.00
_cell.angle_beta   90.00
_cell.angle_gamma   90.00
#
_symmetry.space_group_name_H-M   'P 1'
#
loop_
_entity.id
_entity.type
_entity.pdbx_description
1 polymer ?
#
loop_
_entity_poly.entity_id
_entity_poly.type
_entity_poly.pdbx_seq_one_letter_code
_entity_poly.pdbx_strand_id
1 'polypeptide(L)'
;MNSSDVENGDGNEYGLDASPNSANNDIGMAGAGEGKTAGQPLSDFLLQLEDYIPTIPDAVTAFYLQSAGFETSDPRIIRLVSLAAQKFVSDVANDALQHCKTRGASQTSKTSKGKDRRYSLTMEDLTPALAEYGITVKKPHYFV
;
A
#
# COMPACT_ATOMS: atom_id res chain seq x y z
N MET A 1 -34.62 -61.29 -29.47
CA MET A 1 -34.04 -60.90 -30.77
C MET A 1 -33.22 -59.65 -30.47
N ASN A 2 -31.98 -59.86 -30.00
CA ASN A 2 -30.74 -59.85 -30.81
C ASN A 2 -30.56 -58.50 -31.51
N SER A 3 -29.53 -57.75 -31.14
CA SER A 3 -28.20 -57.72 -31.82
C SER A 3 -28.31 -57.00 -33.17
N SER A 4 -27.41 -56.09 -33.56
CA SER A 4 -25.99 -56.03 -33.25
C SER A 4 -25.39 -54.72 -33.80
N ASP A 5 -24.23 -54.37 -33.25
CA ASP A 5 -23.05 -53.79 -33.93
C ASP A 5 -23.17 -52.36 -34.49
N VAL A 6 -22.19 -51.47 -34.32
CA VAL A 6 -20.76 -51.69 -34.61
C VAL A 6 -19.88 -50.80 -33.72
N GLU A 7 -18.92 -51.44 -33.07
CA GLU A 7 -17.70 -50.87 -32.50
C GLU A 7 -16.88 -50.11 -33.55
N ASN A 8 -16.19 -49.05 -33.14
CA ASN A 8 -14.82 -48.86 -33.56
C ASN A 8 -14.07 -48.12 -32.46
N GLY A 9 -13.25 -48.89 -31.75
CA GLY A 9 -12.15 -48.38 -30.95
C GLY A 9 -10.95 -48.08 -31.84
N ASP A 10 -10.20 -47.07 -31.44
CA ASP A 10 -8.76 -46.92 -31.56
C ASP A 10 -8.43 -45.90 -30.46
N GLY A 11 -7.65 -46.20 -29.42
CA GLY A 11 -6.40 -46.93 -29.46
C GLY A 11 -5.29 -45.93 -29.14
N ASN A 12 -4.77 -46.03 -27.91
CA ASN A 12 -3.51 -45.49 -27.38
C ASN A 12 -3.60 -44.29 -26.43
N GLU A 13 -3.98 -44.65 -25.20
CA GLU A 13 -3.51 -44.07 -23.95
C GLU A 13 -1.97 -44.20 -23.86
N TYR A 14 -1.26 -43.14 -24.23
CA TYR A 14 0.15 -42.98 -23.87
C TYR A 14 0.23 -42.37 -22.47
N GLY A 15 0.72 -43.15 -21.52
CA GLY A 15 1.08 -42.69 -20.20
C GLY A 15 2.16 -41.61 -20.25
N LEU A 16 1.92 -40.53 -19.49
CA LEU A 16 2.93 -39.63 -18.99
C LEU A 16 2.73 -39.56 -17.48
N ASP A 17 3.62 -40.25 -16.78
CA ASP A 17 3.98 -39.97 -15.40
C ASP A 17 4.62 -38.58 -15.32
N ALA A 18 4.14 -37.73 -14.42
CA ALA A 18 4.94 -36.67 -13.79
C ALA A 18 4.18 -36.06 -12.61
N SER A 19 4.87 -36.01 -11.47
CA SER A 19 4.44 -35.54 -10.15
C SER A 19 3.86 -34.12 -10.10
N PRO A 20 3.12 -33.77 -9.03
CA PRO A 20 2.84 -32.38 -8.70
C PRO A 20 4.13 -31.77 -8.13
N ASN A 21 4.85 -30.98 -8.91
CA ASN A 21 5.88 -30.12 -8.36
C ASN A 21 5.87 -28.76 -9.06
N SER A 22 5.23 -27.79 -8.43
CA SER A 22 5.62 -26.39 -8.60
C SER A 22 6.09 -25.91 -7.25
N ALA A 23 7.37 -26.18 -7.02
CA ALA A 23 8.17 -25.57 -5.99
C ALA A 23 8.15 -24.05 -6.16
N ASN A 24 7.75 -23.38 -5.09
CA ASN A 24 8.36 -22.19 -4.49
C ASN A 24 9.06 -21.21 -5.45
N ASN A 25 8.46 -20.03 -5.57
CA ASN A 25 9.22 -18.80 -5.40
C ASN A 25 8.56 -17.99 -4.29
N ASP A 26 8.97 -18.35 -3.07
CA ASP A 26 8.92 -17.51 -1.88
C ASP A 26 9.74 -16.24 -2.18
N ILE A 27 9.07 -15.15 -2.50
CA ILE A 27 9.66 -13.81 -2.39
C ILE A 27 9.21 -13.30 -1.03
N GLY A 28 10.01 -13.68 -0.02
CA GLY A 28 9.93 -13.15 1.32
C GLY A 28 10.05 -11.63 1.30
N MET A 29 8.91 -10.96 1.38
CA MET A 29 8.83 -9.62 1.95
C MET A 29 8.41 -9.78 3.41
N ALA A 30 9.38 -10.12 4.25
CA ALA A 30 9.26 -9.98 5.69
C ALA A 30 9.32 -8.49 6.04
N GLY A 31 8.19 -7.81 5.86
CA GLY A 31 7.92 -6.49 6.40
C GLY A 31 6.68 -6.60 7.28
N ALA A 32 6.89 -6.81 8.57
CA ALA A 32 5.84 -6.75 9.58
C ALA A 32 5.11 -5.40 9.48
N GLY A 33 3.83 -5.42 9.12
CA GLY A 33 3.08 -4.17 8.94
C GLY A 33 1.57 -4.32 8.79
N GLU A 34 0.98 -5.43 9.21
CA GLU A 34 -0.48 -5.59 9.24
C GLU A 34 -0.93 -6.28 10.53
N GLY A 35 -0.48 -5.70 11.66
CA GLY A 35 -1.05 -5.96 12.97
C GLY A 35 -1.56 -4.65 13.52
N LYS A 36 -2.88 -4.51 13.70
CA LYS A 36 -3.43 -3.48 14.57
C LYS A 36 -2.75 -3.64 15.94
N THR A 37 -1.80 -2.77 16.27
CA THR A 37 -1.20 -2.63 17.61
C THR A 37 -2.20 -2.00 18.60
N ALA A 38 -3.48 -2.31 18.45
CA ALA A 38 -4.51 -2.00 19.43
C ALA A 38 -4.30 -2.96 20.62
N GLY A 39 -3.28 -2.69 21.44
CA GLY A 39 -2.97 -3.50 22.61
C GLY A 39 -1.51 -3.54 23.04
N GLN A 40 -0.55 -3.02 22.27
CA GLN A 40 0.82 -2.88 22.77
C GLN A 40 0.88 -1.62 23.65
N PRO A 41 1.41 -1.73 24.89
CA PRO A 41 1.51 -0.58 25.75
C PRO A 41 2.47 0.44 25.14
N LEU A 42 2.12 1.72 25.25
CA LEU A 42 2.90 2.84 24.67
C LEU A 42 4.37 2.81 25.13
N SER A 43 4.62 2.35 26.36
CA SER A 43 5.97 2.18 26.90
C SER A 43 6.86 1.30 26.04
N ASP A 44 6.33 0.18 25.57
CA ASP A 44 7.10 -0.84 24.85
C ASP A 44 7.36 -0.34 23.43
N PHE A 45 6.40 0.40 22.85
CA PHE A 45 6.60 1.10 21.59
C PHE A 45 7.69 2.18 21.69
N LEU A 46 7.68 3.02 22.74
CA LEU A 46 8.72 4.04 22.94
C LEU A 46 10.11 3.43 23.11
N LEU A 47 10.20 2.26 23.75
CA LEU A 47 11.46 1.53 23.89
C LEU A 47 11.99 1.07 22.52
N GLN A 48 11.12 0.61 21.63
CA GLN A 48 11.49 0.25 20.25
C GLN A 48 11.99 1.46 19.43
N LEU A 49 11.59 2.68 19.78
CA LEU A 49 12.05 3.90 19.10
C LEU A 49 13.52 4.26 19.40
N GLU A 50 14.14 3.66 20.41
CA GLU A 50 15.55 3.89 20.74
C GLU A 50 16.49 3.41 19.63
N ASP A 51 16.13 2.33 18.94
CA ASP A 51 16.93 1.73 17.86
C ASP A 51 16.33 1.97 16.47
N TYR A 52 15.14 2.56 16.39
CA TYR A 52 14.48 2.84 15.12
C TYR A 52 15.02 4.11 14.44
N ILE A 53 15.31 4.03 13.15
CA ILE A 53 15.71 5.18 12.32
C ILE A 53 14.56 5.52 11.37
N PRO A 54 13.79 6.60 11.63
CA PRO A 54 12.69 7.00 10.76
C PRO A 54 13.18 7.49 9.39
N THR A 55 12.29 7.41 8.39
CA THR A 55 12.54 7.95 7.04
C THR A 55 12.87 9.44 7.05
N ILE A 56 12.21 10.20 7.93
CA ILE A 56 12.52 11.62 8.17
C ILE A 56 13.71 11.69 9.14
N PRO A 57 14.84 12.34 8.77
CA PRO A 57 16.00 12.46 9.65
C PRO A 57 15.70 13.26 10.94
N ASP A 58 16.28 12.83 12.06
CA ASP A 58 16.04 13.43 13.39
C ASP A 58 16.31 14.95 13.42
N ALA A 59 17.32 15.43 12.68
CA ALA A 59 17.63 16.86 12.60
C ALA A 59 16.50 17.70 11.96
N VAL A 60 15.77 17.14 11.00
CA VAL A 60 14.65 17.83 10.33
C VAL A 60 13.48 17.97 11.31
N THR A 61 13.15 16.89 12.00
CA THR A 61 12.08 16.91 13.00
C THR A 61 12.44 17.82 14.17
N ALA A 62 13.68 17.78 14.65
CA ALA A 62 14.16 18.69 15.70
C ALA A 62 14.03 20.17 15.30
N PHE A 63 14.40 20.52 14.05
CA PHE A 63 14.25 21.89 13.53
C PHE A 63 12.78 22.36 13.53
N TYR A 64 11.83 21.52 13.08
CA TYR A 64 10.42 21.88 13.08
C TYR A 64 9.81 21.94 14.49
N LEU A 65 10.26 21.06 15.39
CA LEU A 65 9.87 21.12 16.81
C LEU A 65 10.34 22.43 17.45
N GLN A 66 11.62 22.81 17.24
CA GLN A 66 12.16 24.06 17.76
C GLN A 66 11.43 25.28 17.19
N SER A 67 11.10 25.25 15.89
CA SER A 67 10.31 26.29 15.24
C SER A 67 8.89 26.41 15.82
N ALA A 68 8.33 25.31 16.33
CA ALA A 68 7.06 25.29 17.06
C ALA A 68 7.20 25.66 18.55
N GLY A 69 8.42 25.96 19.04
CA GLY A 69 8.70 26.30 20.43
C GLY A 69 8.87 25.09 21.35
N PHE A 70 9.14 23.90 20.81
CA PHE A 70 9.35 22.67 21.57
C PHE A 70 10.77 22.11 21.36
N GLU A 71 11.48 21.89 22.46
CA GLU A 71 12.82 21.28 22.45
C GLU A 71 12.83 20.09 23.41
N THR A 72 13.42 18.99 22.97
CA THR A 72 13.57 17.78 23.77
C THR A 72 14.94 17.16 23.54
N SER A 73 15.55 16.66 24.61
CA SER A 73 16.80 15.89 24.54
C SER A 73 16.55 14.40 24.32
N ASP A 74 15.30 13.93 24.45
CA ASP A 74 14.95 12.51 24.27
C ASP A 74 14.73 12.20 22.78
N PRO A 75 15.62 11.42 22.13
CA PRO A 75 15.50 11.09 20.72
C PRO A 75 14.24 10.27 20.40
N ARG A 76 13.68 9.54 21.37
CA ARG A 76 12.45 8.76 21.16
C ARG A 76 11.26 9.66 20.86
N ILE A 77 11.20 10.84 21.49
CA ILE A 77 10.13 11.82 21.25
C ILE A 77 10.24 12.39 19.84
N ILE A 78 11.47 12.71 19.41
CA ILE A 78 11.73 13.19 18.04
C ILE A 78 11.28 12.14 17.03
N ARG A 79 11.66 10.88 17.22
CA ARG A 79 11.32 9.77 16.33
C ARG A 79 9.83 9.42 16.34
N LEU A 80 9.17 9.55 17.49
CA LEU A 80 7.73 9.39 17.62
C LEU A 80 6.99 10.42 16.74
N VAL A 81 7.38 11.68 16.82
CA VAL A 81 6.80 12.75 15.99
C VAL A 81 7.09 12.49 14.51
N SER A 82 8.31 12.08 14.16
CA SER A 82 8.67 11.70 12.80
C SER A 82 7.76 10.58 12.25
N LEU A 83 7.51 9.54 13.04
CA LEU A 83 6.64 8.42 12.66
C LEU A 83 5.18 8.84 12.56
N ALA A 84 4.69 9.67 13.47
CA ALA A 84 3.34 10.21 13.41
C ALA A 84 3.12 11.02 12.13
N ALA A 85 4.08 11.87 11.75
CA ALA A 85 4.05 12.62 10.50
C ALA A 85 4.10 11.71 9.27
N GLN A 86 4.96 10.68 9.28
CA GLN A 86 5.03 9.69 8.20
C GLN A 86 3.72 8.92 8.05
N LYS A 87 3.12 8.50 9.16
CA LYS A 87 1.83 7.82 9.15
C LYS A 87 0.74 8.75 8.62
N PHE A 88 0.69 10.01 9.05
CA PHE A 88 -0.28 10.97 8.55
C PHE A 88 -0.19 11.15 7.03
N VAL A 89 1.01 11.35 6.48
CA VAL A 89 1.21 11.46 5.03
C VAL A 89 0.83 10.17 4.31
N SER A 90 1.14 9.00 4.91
CA SER A 90 0.79 7.70 4.35
C SER A 90 -0.72 7.50 4.30
N ASP A 91 -1.46 7.89 5.34
CA ASP A 91 -2.91 7.79 5.38
C ASP A 91 -3.54 8.66 4.28
N VAL A 92 -3.14 9.94 4.16
CA VAL A 92 -3.59 10.84 3.08
C VAL A 92 -3.26 10.29 1.69
N ALA A 93 -2.06 9.75 1.49
CA ALA A 93 -1.65 9.17 0.22
C ALA A 93 -2.47 7.92 -0.14
N ASN A 94 -2.82 7.09 0.85
CA ASN A 94 -3.66 5.92 0.66
C ASN A 94 -5.10 6.31 0.31
N ASP A 95 -5.65 7.36 0.93
CA ASP A 95 -6.99 7.88 0.61
C ASP A 95 -7.03 8.46 -0.81
N ALA A 96 -6.02 9.26 -1.17
CA ALA A 96 -5.88 9.76 -2.54
C ALA A 96 -5.72 8.61 -3.56
N LEU A 97 -4.97 7.56 -3.23
CA LEU A 97 -4.83 6.37 -4.08
C LEU A 97 -6.18 5.66 -4.30
N GLN A 98 -7.04 5.60 -3.28
CA GLN A 98 -8.39 5.06 -3.42
C GLN A 98 -9.23 5.88 -4.41
N HIS A 99 -9.20 7.21 -4.31
CA HIS A 99 -9.85 8.09 -5.30
C HIS A 99 -9.27 7.94 -6.71
N CYS A 100 -7.95 7.77 -6.83
CA CYS A 100 -7.29 7.54 -8.12
C CYS A 100 -7.71 6.19 -8.74
N LYS A 101 -7.83 5.13 -7.93
CA LYS A 101 -8.30 3.81 -8.35
C LYS A 101 -9.75 3.84 -8.84
N THR A 102 -10.66 4.47 -8.09
CA THR A 102 -12.08 4.56 -8.45
C THR A 102 -12.31 5.40 -9.70
N ARG A 103 -11.60 6.54 -9.84
CA ARG A 103 -11.61 7.35 -11.08
C ARG A 103 -11.10 6.59 -12.30
N GLY A 104 -10.02 5.81 -12.16
CA GLY A 104 -9.51 5.00 -13.27
C GLY A 104 -10.40 3.80 -13.61
N ALA A 105 -11.19 3.29 -12.66
CA ALA A 105 -12.11 2.17 -12.91
C ALA A 105 -13.26 2.57 -13.84
N SER A 106 -13.76 3.80 -13.74
CA SER A 106 -14.76 4.37 -14.66
C SER A 106 -14.21 4.69 -16.07
N GLN A 107 -12.88 4.86 -16.22
CA GLN A 107 -12.21 5.07 -17.50
C GLN A 107 -11.75 3.77 -18.21
N THR A 108 -11.81 2.61 -17.54
CA THR A 108 -11.23 1.33 -18.04
C THR A 108 -12.19 0.53 -18.95
N SER A 109 -13.35 1.06 -19.36
CA SER A 109 -14.28 0.29 -20.20
C SER A 109 -13.81 0.09 -21.65
N LYS A 110 -12.69 0.67 -22.12
CA LYS A 110 -12.32 0.56 -23.55
C LYS A 110 -10.90 0.18 -23.96
N THR A 111 -9.86 0.22 -23.12
CA THR A 111 -8.53 -0.19 -23.64
C THR A 111 -7.54 -0.61 -22.54
N SER A 112 -6.90 -1.76 -22.75
CA SER A 112 -5.76 -2.34 -22.02
C SER A 112 -6.05 -3.03 -20.67
N LYS A 113 -6.47 -4.30 -20.75
CA LYS A 113 -6.16 -5.30 -19.72
C LYS A 113 -4.64 -5.54 -19.74
N GLY A 114 -3.98 -5.39 -18.60
CA GLY A 114 -2.72 -6.07 -18.32
C GLY A 114 -1.50 -5.16 -18.09
N LYS A 115 -1.01 -5.21 -16.86
CA LYS A 115 0.39 -5.04 -16.43
C LYS A 115 1.00 -3.64 -16.27
N ASP A 116 0.49 -2.58 -16.91
CA ASP A 116 1.09 -1.22 -16.78
C ASP A 116 0.10 -0.13 -16.30
N ARG A 117 -0.72 -0.44 -15.28
CA ARG A 117 -1.58 0.60 -14.68
C ARG A 117 -0.74 1.51 -13.79
N ARG A 118 -0.20 2.57 -14.37
CA ARG A 118 0.50 3.63 -13.62
C ARG A 118 -0.50 4.50 -12.88
N TYR A 119 -0.35 4.60 -11.57
CA TYR A 119 -1.08 5.56 -10.76
C TYR A 119 -0.35 6.89 -10.77
N SER A 120 -1.09 7.97 -11.02
CA SER A 120 -0.60 9.34 -10.88
C SER A 120 -1.42 10.04 -9.82
N LEU A 121 -0.75 10.72 -8.89
CA LEU A 121 -1.38 11.59 -7.91
C LEU A 121 -1.79 12.89 -8.59
N THR A 122 -3.07 13.27 -8.55
CA THR A 122 -3.57 14.51 -9.14
C THR A 122 -4.43 15.29 -8.15
N MET A 123 -4.74 16.55 -8.49
CA MET A 123 -5.59 17.38 -7.63
C MET A 123 -7.01 16.84 -7.48
N GLU A 124 -7.50 16.06 -8.44
CA GLU A 124 -8.84 15.48 -8.41
C GLU A 124 -9.00 14.37 -7.36
N ASP A 125 -7.92 13.67 -7.05
CA ASP A 125 -7.86 12.64 -5.98
C ASP A 125 -7.38 13.22 -4.66
N LEU A 126 -6.45 14.17 -4.68
CA LEU A 126 -5.90 14.75 -3.46
C LEU A 126 -6.89 15.71 -2.76
N THR A 127 -7.68 16.47 -3.51
CA THR A 127 -8.65 17.42 -2.93
C THR A 127 -9.71 16.74 -2.07
N PRO A 128 -10.43 15.69 -2.53
CA PRO A 128 -11.38 14.99 -1.67
C PRO A 128 -10.70 14.30 -0.49
N ALA A 129 -9.52 13.69 -0.67
CA ALA A 129 -8.77 13.08 0.43
C ALA A 129 -8.46 14.10 1.54
N LEU A 130 -7.97 15.29 1.18
CA LEU A 130 -7.68 16.35 2.16
C LEU A 130 -8.93 16.95 2.81
N ALA A 131 -10.07 16.96 2.10
CA ALA A 131 -11.32 17.46 2.64
C ALA A 131 -11.83 16.62 3.83
N GLU A 132 -11.54 15.32 3.85
CA GLU A 132 -11.86 14.43 4.98
C GLU A 132 -11.10 14.80 6.26
N TYR A 133 -9.92 15.39 6.12
CA TYR A 133 -9.12 15.95 7.22
C TYR A 133 -9.43 17.43 7.52
N GLY A 134 -10.45 18.01 6.88
CA GLY A 134 -10.85 19.40 7.05
C GLY A 134 -9.98 20.43 6.32
N ILE A 135 -9.09 19.98 5.42
CA ILE A 135 -8.17 20.84 4.67
C ILE A 135 -8.83 21.23 3.34
N THR A 136 -9.08 22.52 3.14
CA THR A 136 -9.69 23.04 1.90
C THR A 136 -8.62 23.48 0.90
N VAL A 137 -8.55 22.81 -0.24
CA VAL A 137 -7.64 23.19 -1.33
C VAL A 137 -8.40 23.91 -2.44
N LYS A 138 -8.08 25.20 -2.66
CA LYS A 138 -8.64 26.00 -3.76
C LYS A 138 -7.55 26.25 -4.80
N LYS A 139 -7.45 25.37 -5.81
CA LYS A 139 -6.56 25.59 -6.94
C LYS A 139 -7.38 26.04 -8.16
N PRO A 140 -7.24 27.30 -8.62
CA PRO A 140 -7.89 27.73 -9.86
C PRO A 140 -7.26 26.99 -11.05
N HIS A 141 -8.09 26.63 -12.04
CA HIS A 141 -7.62 25.92 -13.24
C HIS A 141 -6.72 26.80 -14.12
N TYR A 142 -6.88 28.11 -14.04
CA TYR A 142 -6.05 29.11 -14.71
C TYR A 142 -6.10 30.41 -13.89
N PHE A 143 -5.03 31.18 -13.95
CA PHE A 143 -5.02 32.56 -13.48
C PHE A 143 -5.38 33.46 -14.68
N VAL A 144 -6.32 34.38 -14.49
CA VAL A 144 -6.64 35.45 -15.45
C VAL A 144 -5.83 36.68 -15.07
#